data_AF-A0A965HFL8-F1
#
_entry.id   AF-A0A965HFL8-F1
#
_cell.length_a   1.000
_cell.length_b   1.000
_cell.length_c   1.000
_cell.angle_alpha   90.00
_cell.angle_beta   90.00
_cell.angle_gamma   90.00
#
_symmetry.space_group_name_H-M   'P 1'
#
loop_
_entity.id
_entity.type
_entity.pdbx_description
1 polymer ?
#
loop_
_entity_poly.entity_id
_entity_poly.type
_entity_poly.pdbx_seq_one_letter_code
_entity_poly.pdbx_strand_id
1 'polypeptide(L)'
;AGGISVFSSKGRLHQWYPNQKTPATAWEARIDELMSLQLRTLDYPTRRKYFDEVQKIMSDETPYIYLVTANAYVGLKERWKNIKIPPLGSLVWNLDELWTPMFTP
;
A
#
# COMPACT_ATOMS: atom_id res chain seq x y z
N ALA A 1 -2.36 -7.54 -1.42
CA ALA A 1 -1.33 -8.24 -2.23
C ALA A 1 -0.17 -7.36 -2.70
N GLY A 2 -0.25 -6.01 -2.68
CA GLY A 2 0.82 -5.14 -3.19
C GLY A 2 2.13 -5.11 -2.38
N GLY A 3 2.06 -5.24 -1.05
CA GLY A 3 3.23 -5.08 -0.18
C GLY A 3 4.36 -6.09 -0.42
N ILE A 4 4.04 -7.33 -0.83
CA ILE A 4 5.06 -8.39 -1.02
C ILE A 4 6.02 -8.08 -2.15
N SER A 5 5.52 -7.45 -3.22
CA SER A 5 6.38 -7.08 -4.34
C SER A 5 7.44 -6.05 -3.94
N VAL A 6 7.23 -5.30 -2.86
CA VAL A 6 8.12 -4.23 -2.37
C VAL A 6 8.99 -4.74 -1.21
N PHE A 7 8.37 -5.37 -0.20
CA PHE A 7 9.06 -5.72 1.04
C PHE A 7 9.80 -7.05 0.98
N SER A 8 9.38 -8.00 0.14
CA SER A 8 10.13 -9.25 0.02
C SER A 8 11.45 -9.01 -0.71
N SER A 9 12.52 -9.65 -0.24
CA SER A 9 13.86 -9.57 -0.85
C SER A 9 13.84 -9.90 -2.34
N LYS A 10 13.02 -10.89 -2.75
CA LYS A 10 12.88 -11.34 -4.15
C LYS A 10 11.78 -10.59 -4.91
N GLY A 11 11.21 -9.54 -4.31
CA GLY A 11 10.12 -8.76 -4.87
C GLY A 11 10.56 -7.96 -6.10
N ARG A 12 9.71 -7.89 -7.12
CA ARG A 12 9.99 -7.14 -8.37
C ARG A 12 10.22 -5.64 -8.13
N LEU A 13 9.64 -5.08 -7.08
CA LEU A 13 9.70 -3.66 -6.73
C LEU A 13 10.57 -3.42 -5.49
N HIS A 14 11.39 -4.39 -5.10
CA HIS A 14 12.34 -4.25 -4.01
C HIS A 14 13.41 -3.21 -4.37
N GLN A 15 13.62 -2.22 -3.51
CA GLN A 15 14.41 -1.03 -3.85
C GLN A 15 15.83 -1.06 -3.30
N TRP A 16 16.01 -1.51 -2.06
CA TRP A 16 17.35 -1.72 -1.49
C TRP A 16 17.84 -3.10 -1.93
N TYR A 17 19.09 -3.24 -2.37
CA TYR A 17 19.61 -4.48 -2.99
C TYR A 17 18.68 -5.10 -4.08
N PRO A 18 18.43 -4.37 -5.19
CA PRO A 18 17.46 -4.79 -6.19
C PRO A 18 17.84 -6.11 -6.88
N ASN A 19 16.83 -6.91 -7.25
CA ASN A 19 16.96 -8.21 -7.95
C ASN A 19 17.72 -9.30 -7.18
N GLN A 20 17.75 -9.24 -5.85
CA GLN A 20 18.37 -10.29 -5.04
C GLN A 20 17.61 -11.62 -5.10
N LYS A 21 18.35 -12.73 -5.15
CA LYS A 21 17.79 -14.11 -5.16
C LYS A 21 17.44 -14.62 -3.76
N THR A 22 18.06 -14.06 -2.74
CA THR A 22 17.95 -14.41 -1.32
C THR A 22 18.22 -13.14 -0.51
N PRO A 23 17.67 -13.00 0.70
CA PRO A 23 17.94 -11.83 1.55
C PRO A 23 19.44 -11.67 1.81
N ALA A 24 19.96 -10.45 1.68
CA ALA A 24 21.36 -10.13 1.92
C ALA A 24 21.70 -10.00 3.41
N THR A 25 20.69 -9.72 4.24
CA THR A 25 20.82 -9.46 5.68
C THR A 25 19.83 -10.29 6.51
N ALA A 26 20.11 -10.41 7.81
CA ALA A 26 19.23 -11.12 8.73
C ALA A 26 17.85 -10.45 8.88
N TRP A 27 17.80 -9.12 8.87
CA TRP A 27 16.54 -8.39 9.00
C TRP A 27 15.67 -8.51 7.75
N GLU A 28 16.26 -8.58 6.55
CA GLU A 28 15.52 -8.88 5.31
C GLU A 28 14.92 -10.28 5.35
N ALA A 29 15.67 -11.27 5.84
CA ALA A 29 15.17 -12.63 6.01
C ALA A 29 13.97 -12.67 6.98
N ARG A 30 14.02 -11.86 8.04
CA ARG A 30 12.91 -11.71 8.98
C ARG A 30 11.68 -11.06 8.34
N ILE A 31 11.87 -10.02 7.53
CA ILE A 31 10.76 -9.42 6.76
C ILE A 31 10.15 -10.44 5.80
N ASP A 32 10.96 -11.21 5.07
CA ASP A 32 10.46 -12.27 4.18
C ASP A 32 9.58 -13.29 4.92
N GLU A 33 10.02 -13.73 6.12
CA GLU A 33 9.24 -14.62 6.98
C GLU A 33 7.91 -14.00 7.40
N LEU A 34 7.93 -12.77 7.92
CA LEU A 34 6.74 -12.04 8.38
C LEU A 34 5.74 -11.80 7.25
N MET A 35 6.23 -11.42 6.06
CA MET A 35 5.39 -11.21 4.87
C MET A 35 4.76 -12.52 4.39
N SER A 36 5.48 -13.65 4.48
CA SER A 36 4.93 -14.98 4.21
C SER A 36 3.88 -15.41 5.24
N LEU A 37 4.10 -15.16 6.53
CA LEU A 37 3.13 -15.42 7.60
C LEU A 37 1.85 -14.61 7.44
N GLN A 38 1.97 -13.33 7.05
CA GLN A 38 0.83 -12.46 6.79
C GLN A 38 -0.10 -13.02 5.71
N LEU A 39 0.44 -13.66 4.66
CA LEU A 39 -0.36 -14.28 3.60
C LEU A 39 -1.16 -15.50 4.06
N ARG A 40 -0.62 -16.26 5.01
CA ARG A 40 -1.17 -17.56 5.44
C ARG A 40 -2.08 -17.45 6.66
N THR A 41 -2.06 -16.31 7.34
CA THR A 41 -2.82 -16.10 8.57
C THR A 41 -4.17 -15.45 8.26
N LEU A 42 -5.28 -16.04 8.67
CA LEU A 42 -6.61 -15.45 8.46
C LEU A 42 -7.00 -14.47 9.58
N ASP A 43 -6.57 -14.75 10.80
CA ASP A 43 -6.82 -13.90 11.97
C ASP A 43 -6.21 -12.50 11.78
N TYR A 44 -7.07 -11.47 11.84
CA TYR A 44 -6.68 -10.10 11.56
C TYR A 44 -5.73 -9.51 12.63
N PRO A 45 -6.04 -9.60 13.94
CA PRO A 45 -5.12 -9.13 14.98
C PRO A 45 -3.73 -9.75 14.87
N THR A 46 -3.64 -11.04 14.57
CA THR A 46 -2.35 -11.74 14.39
C THR A 46 -1.62 -11.24 13.15
N ARG A 47 -2.31 -11.10 12.00
CA ARG A 47 -1.70 -10.51 10.79
C ARG A 47 -1.15 -9.11 11.00
N ARG A 48 -1.87 -8.28 11.76
CA ARG A 48 -1.46 -6.91 12.07
C ARG A 48 -0.13 -6.88 12.83
N LYS A 49 0.02 -7.74 13.85
CA LYS A 49 1.27 -7.84 14.63
C LYS A 49 2.49 -8.13 13.75
N TYR A 50 2.35 -9.00 12.75
CA TYR A 50 3.45 -9.28 11.81
C TYR A 50 3.84 -8.03 11.00
N PHE A 51 2.87 -7.24 10.55
CA PHE A 51 3.17 -6.03 9.79
C PHE A 51 3.68 -4.88 10.67
N ASP A 52 3.24 -4.82 11.93
CA ASP A 52 3.80 -3.89 12.92
C ASP A 52 5.29 -4.17 13.15
N GLU A 53 5.71 -5.44 13.19
CA GLU A 53 7.12 -5.83 13.27
C GLU A 53 7.89 -5.46 11.98
N VAL A 54 7.31 -5.67 10.80
CA VAL A 54 7.93 -5.21 9.53
C VAL A 54 8.16 -3.69 9.57
N GLN A 55 7.16 -2.90 10.00
CA GLN A 55 7.30 -1.45 10.10
C GLN A 55 8.38 -1.04 11.10
N LYS A 56 8.50 -1.76 12.22
CA LYS A 56 9.59 -1.54 13.20
C LYS A 56 10.96 -1.77 12.57
N ILE A 57 11.16 -2.92 11.90
CA ILE A 57 12.44 -3.23 11.22
C ILE A 57 12.78 -2.15 10.19
N MET A 58 11.81 -1.72 9.38
CA MET A 58 12.02 -0.65 8.39
C MET A 58 12.40 0.69 9.04
N SER A 59 11.92 0.96 10.25
CA SER A 59 12.28 2.16 11.03
C SER A 59 13.66 2.05 11.66
N ASP A 60 14.07 0.85 12.10
CA ASP A 60 15.37 0.63 12.76
C ASP A 60 16.51 0.60 11.73
N GLU A 61 16.30 -0.05 10.58
CA GLU A 61 17.31 -0.24 9.52
C GLU A 61 17.33 0.92 8.52
N THR A 62 16.24 1.70 8.43
CA THR A 62 16.13 2.89 7.58
C THR A 62 16.52 2.72 6.10
N PRO A 63 16.10 1.64 5.39
CA PRO A 63 16.41 1.49 3.96
C PRO A 63 15.74 2.56 3.08
N TYR A 64 14.78 3.30 3.63
CA TYR A 64 14.18 4.48 3.01
C TYR A 64 14.26 5.70 3.94
N ILE A 65 14.34 6.87 3.33
CA ILE A 65 14.10 8.14 4.00
C ILE A 65 12.64 8.53 3.74
N TYR A 66 11.78 8.30 4.73
CA TYR A 66 10.37 8.68 4.66
C TYR A 66 10.22 10.19 4.86
N LEU A 67 9.65 10.89 3.87
CA LEU A 67 9.51 12.35 3.91
C LEU A 67 8.14 12.77 4.45
N VAL A 68 7.10 12.66 3.62
CA VAL A 68 5.74 13.12 3.93
C VAL A 68 4.70 12.19 3.32
N THR A 69 3.54 12.11 3.95
CA THR A 69 2.33 11.61 3.30
C THR A 69 1.72 12.74 2.50
N ALA A 70 1.88 12.70 1.17
CA ALA A 70 1.40 13.77 0.30
C ALA A 70 -0.13 13.86 0.28
N ASN A 71 -0.65 15.09 0.36
CA ASN A 71 -2.06 15.36 0.05
C ASN A 71 -2.27 15.24 -1.47
N ALA A 72 -3.39 14.64 -1.88
CA ALA A 72 -3.82 14.62 -3.27
C ALA A 72 -5.02 15.55 -3.46
N TYR A 73 -4.99 16.36 -4.53
CA TYR A 73 -6.08 17.25 -4.91
C TYR A 73 -6.58 16.85 -6.29
N VAL A 74 -7.90 16.73 -6.45
CA VAL A 74 -8.56 16.47 -7.74
C VAL A 74 -9.70 17.46 -7.92
N GLY A 75 -9.83 18.00 -9.13
CA GLY A 75 -10.97 18.80 -9.54
C GLY A 75 -12.00 17.96 -10.28
N LEU A 76 -13.28 18.21 -10.02
CA LEU A 76 -14.40 17.60 -10.74
C LEU A 76 -15.42 18.67 -11.11
N LYS A 77 -16.00 18.58 -12.32
CA LYS A 77 -17.03 19.52 -12.77
C LYS A 77 -18.25 19.45 -11.84
N GLU A 78 -18.80 20.61 -11.46
CA GLU A 78 -19.92 20.74 -10.52
C GLU A 78 -21.21 20.01 -10.95
N ARG A 79 -21.34 19.69 -12.25
CA ARG A 79 -22.48 18.93 -12.78
C ARG A 79 -22.62 17.54 -12.16
N TRP A 80 -21.52 16.94 -11.72
CA TRP A 80 -21.53 15.61 -11.12
C TRP A 80 -21.95 15.68 -9.67
N LYS A 81 -22.97 14.89 -9.31
CA LYS A 81 -23.57 14.84 -7.98
C LYS A 81 -23.35 13.47 -7.36
N ASN A 82 -23.58 13.41 -6.04
CA ASN A 82 -23.39 12.22 -5.20
C ASN A 82 -21.95 11.68 -5.14
N ILE A 83 -20.97 12.59 -5.21
CA ILE A 83 -19.55 12.24 -5.05
C ILE A 83 -19.28 11.96 -3.57
N LYS A 84 -18.70 10.80 -3.26
CA LYS A 84 -18.24 10.45 -1.92
C LYS A 84 -16.71 10.53 -1.89
N ILE A 85 -16.12 11.32 -1.01
CA ILE A 85 -14.66 11.46 -0.94
C ILE A 85 -14.06 10.17 -0.33
N PRO A 86 -13.25 9.40 -1.08
CA PRO A 86 -12.62 8.22 -0.52
C PRO A 86 -11.40 8.61 0.34
N PRO A 87 -11.02 7.78 1.33
CA PRO A 87 -9.77 7.97 2.07
C PRO A 87 -8.53 7.70 1.21
N LEU A 88 -8.66 6.90 0.14
CA LEU A 88 -7.60 6.62 -0.83
C LEU A 88 -8.22 6.28 -2.20
N GLY A 89 -7.60 6.73 -3.28
CA GLY A 89 -7.98 6.36 -4.65
C GLY A 89 -8.71 7.46 -5.42
N SER A 90 -9.44 7.05 -6.46
CA SER A 90 -10.10 7.96 -7.40
C SER A 90 -11.36 8.60 -6.80
N LEU A 91 -11.60 9.90 -7.07
CA LEU A 91 -12.86 10.57 -6.69
C LEU A 91 -14.11 9.92 -7.29
N VAL A 92 -13.97 9.14 -8.36
CA VAL A 92 -15.09 8.42 -9.01
C VAL A 92 -15.12 6.94 -8.62
N TRP A 93 -14.63 6.57 -7.43
CA TRP A 93 -14.71 5.18 -6.96
C TRP A 93 -16.14 4.66 -6.84
N ASN A 94 -17.10 5.55 -6.56
CA ASN A 94 -18.54 5.26 -6.50
C ASN A 94 -19.26 5.68 -7.80
N LEU A 95 -18.62 5.46 -8.96
CA LEU A 95 -19.10 5.88 -10.29
C LEU A 95 -20.55 5.46 -10.55
N ASP A 96 -20.92 4.27 -10.10
CA ASP A 96 -22.24 3.65 -10.19
C ASP A 96 -23.34 4.44 -9.47
N GLU A 97 -22.96 5.28 -8.50
CA GLU A 97 -23.90 6.16 -7.79
C GLU A 97 -23.84 7.62 -8.26
N LEU A 98 -22.92 7.97 -9.17
CA LEU A 98 -22.79 9.34 -9.67
C LEU A 98 -23.89 9.63 -10.69
N TRP A 99 -24.41 10.85 -10.63
CA TRP A 99 -25.43 11.31 -11.58
C TRP A 99 -25.22 12.77 -11.94
N THR A 100 -25.86 13.21 -13.02
CA THR A 100 -25.90 14.60 -13.47
C THR A 100 -27.35 14.98 -13.82
N PRO A 101 -27.86 16.13 -13.36
CA PRO A 101 -29.22 16.58 -13.69
C PRO A 101 -29.37 16.95 -15.16
N MET A 102 -28.27 17.27 -15.85
CA MET A 102 -28.27 17.56 -17.28
C MET A 102 -27.39 16.56 -18.01
N PHE A 103 -28.00 15.78 -18.89
CA PHE A 103 -27.31 15.04 -19.93
C PHE A 103 -27.04 15.99 -21.08
N THR A 104 -25.82 16.53 -21.15
CA THR A 104 -25.32 17.25 -22.32
C THR A 104 -24.54 16.25 -23.16
N PRO A 105 -25.06 15.82 -24.33
CA PRO A 105 -24.33 14.96 -25.25
C PRO A 105 -23.04 15.61 -25.77
#